data_AF-A0A5K7Z145-F1
#
_entry.id   AF-A0A5K7Z145-F1
#
_cell.length_a   1.000
_cell.length_b   1.000
_cell.length_c   1.000
_cell.angle_alpha   90.00
_cell.angle_beta   90.00
_cell.angle_gamma   90.00
#
_symmetry.space_group_name_H-M   'P 1'
#
loop_
_entity.id
_entity.type
_entity.pdbx_description
1 polymer ?
#
loop_
_entity_poly.entity_id
_entity_poly.type
_entity_poly.pdbx_seq_one_letter_code
_entity_poly.pdbx_strand_id
1 'polypeptide(L)'
;MKEVPTIVIVNPPPPATPPPEPEKIWVPPVMGIRTEPGYWDYGVKKQWMGDHWRYEQDVTQKTWVPGSQVEYVKQAGYWKLVE
;
A
#
# COMPACT_ATOMS: atom_id res chain seq x y z
N MET A 1 -54.06 -26.87 56.66
CA MET A 1 -53.09 -27.32 55.64
C MET A 1 -52.29 -26.09 55.21
N LYS A 2 -50.96 -26.12 55.30
CA LYS A 2 -50.10 -25.00 54.86
C LYS A 2 -49.82 -25.19 53.37
N GLU A 3 -50.31 -24.30 52.53
CA GLU A 3 -49.99 -24.26 51.11
C GLU A 3 -48.53 -23.82 50.94
N VAL A 4 -47.72 -24.67 50.32
CA VAL A 4 -46.34 -24.35 49.96
C VAL A 4 -46.40 -23.60 48.62
N PRO A 5 -45.94 -22.34 48.54
CA PRO A 5 -45.97 -21.62 47.28
C PRO A 5 -45.02 -22.30 46.28
N THR A 6 -45.57 -22.71 45.15
CA THR A 6 -44.78 -23.26 44.03
C THR A 6 -44.04 -22.10 43.36
N ILE A 7 -42.72 -22.08 43.47
CA ILE A 7 -41.87 -21.09 42.80
C ILE A 7 -41.66 -21.57 41.36
N VAL A 8 -42.22 -20.83 40.40
CA VAL A 8 -41.99 -21.06 38.97
C VAL A 8 -40.66 -20.39 38.59
N ILE A 9 -39.62 -21.18 38.34
CA ILE A 9 -38.34 -20.69 37.83
C ILE A 9 -38.50 -20.52 36.32
N VAL A 10 -38.60 -19.27 35.86
CA VAL A 10 -38.57 -18.95 34.43
C VAL A 10 -37.11 -18.91 34.00
N ASN A 11 -36.65 -19.96 33.32
CA ASN A 11 -35.32 -19.91 32.70
C ASN A 11 -35.35 -18.88 31.56
N PRO A 12 -34.47 -17.87 31.59
CA PRO A 12 -34.34 -16.96 30.46
C PRO A 12 -33.88 -17.76 29.22
N PRO A 13 -34.34 -17.37 28.01
CA PRO A 13 -33.89 -18.02 26.79
C PRO A 13 -32.37 -17.92 26.65
N PRO A 14 -31.71 -18.91 26.02
CA PRO A 14 -30.27 -18.88 25.82
C PRO A 14 -29.89 -17.60 25.06
N PRO A 15 -28.75 -16.97 25.40
CA PRO A 15 -28.28 -15.77 24.73
C PRO A 15 -28.10 -16.04 23.23
N ALA A 16 -28.57 -15.10 22.40
CA ALA A 16 -28.41 -15.18 20.96
C ALA A 16 -26.93 -15.28 20.58
N THR A 17 -26.59 -16.18 19.66
CA THR A 17 -25.24 -16.27 19.10
C THR A 17 -24.88 -14.96 18.39
N PRO A 18 -23.68 -14.39 18.62
CA PRO A 18 -23.25 -13.20 17.90
C PRO A 18 -23.17 -13.49 16.39
N PRO A 19 -23.44 -12.50 15.52
CA PRO A 19 -23.28 -12.68 14.09
C PRO A 19 -21.83 -13.10 13.76
N PRO A 20 -21.63 -13.93 12.72
CA PRO A 20 -20.29 -14.31 12.30
C PRO A 20 -19.50 -13.07 11.91
N GLU A 21 -18.20 -13.06 12.22
CA GLU A 21 -17.32 -11.98 11.79
C GLU A 21 -17.25 -11.94 10.25
N PRO A 22 -17.31 -10.74 9.63
CA PRO A 22 -17.25 -10.63 8.19
C PRO A 22 -15.90 -11.13 7.66
N GLU A 23 -15.94 -11.99 6.66
CA GLU A 23 -14.75 -12.54 6.03
C GLU A 23 -13.96 -11.45 5.29
N LYS A 24 -12.63 -11.52 5.33
CA LYS A 24 -11.74 -10.57 4.65
C LYS A 24 -11.10 -11.24 3.42
N ILE A 25 -11.27 -10.62 2.26
CA ILE A 25 -10.60 -11.03 1.00
C ILE A 25 -9.49 -10.02 0.66
N TRP A 26 -8.32 -10.53 0.28
CA TRP A 26 -7.25 -9.69 -0.25
C TRP A 26 -7.54 -9.29 -1.70
N VAL A 27 -7.54 -7.99 -1.97
CA VAL A 27 -7.62 -7.42 -3.31
C VAL A 27 -6.22 -6.98 -3.73
N PRO A 28 -5.63 -7.56 -4.79
CA PRO A 28 -4.28 -7.20 -5.23
C PRO A 28 -4.21 -5.76 -5.77
N PRO A 29 -3.01 -5.15 -5.78
CA PRO A 29 -2.81 -3.82 -6.35
C PRO A 29 -3.12 -3.79 -7.85
N VAL A 30 -3.58 -2.63 -8.32
CA VAL A 30 -3.79 -2.37 -9.74
C VAL A 30 -2.55 -1.68 -10.29
N MET A 31 -1.90 -2.32 -11.26
CA MET A 31 -0.77 -1.77 -11.99
C MET A 31 -1.23 -0.95 -13.19
N GLY A 32 -0.48 0.10 -13.51
CA GLY A 32 -0.63 0.88 -14.72
C GLY A 32 0.71 1.09 -15.39
N ILE A 33 0.68 1.55 -16.64
CA ILE A 33 1.86 1.93 -17.40
C ILE A 33 1.77 3.44 -17.63
N ARG A 34 2.85 4.18 -17.37
CA ARG A 34 2.98 5.57 -17.78
C ARG A 34 4.21 5.74 -18.66
N THR A 35 4.12 6.68 -19.60
CA THR A 35 5.27 7.07 -20.41
C THR A 35 6.03 8.17 -19.69
N GLU A 36 7.30 7.92 -19.37
CA GLU A 36 8.19 8.96 -18.89
C GLU A 36 8.85 9.65 -20.09
N PRO A 37 8.84 10.99 -20.15
CA PRO A 37 9.47 11.71 -21.24
C PRO A 37 10.98 11.49 -21.23
N GLY A 38 11.59 11.49 -22.41
CA GLY A 38 13.06 11.49 -22.53
C GLY A 38 13.66 12.76 -21.94
N TYR A 39 14.92 12.68 -21.54
CA TYR A 39 15.64 13.77 -20.92
C TYR A 39 17.10 13.84 -21.38
N TRP A 40 17.72 15.00 -21.20
CA TRP A 40 19.16 15.15 -21.41
C TRP A 40 19.89 14.75 -20.14
N ASP A 41 20.77 13.76 -20.26
CA ASP A 41 21.72 13.41 -19.22
C ASP A 41 23.08 14.03 -19.53
N TYR A 42 23.83 14.33 -18.48
CA TYR A 42 25.11 15.04 -18.59
C TYR A 42 26.21 14.26 -17.86
N GLY A 43 27.38 14.23 -18.47
CA GLY A 43 28.58 13.66 -17.85
C GLY A 43 28.95 14.38 -16.55
N VAL A 44 29.82 13.75 -15.76
CA VAL A 44 30.38 14.34 -14.54
C VAL A 44 31.86 14.53 -14.73
N LYS A 45 32.32 15.77 -14.62
CA LYS A 45 33.73 16.12 -14.57
C LYS A 45 34.22 16.02 -13.13
N LYS A 46 35.34 15.31 -12.96
CA LYS A 46 36.02 15.15 -11.68
C LYS A 46 37.26 16.06 -11.64
N GLN A 47 37.34 16.94 -10.66
CA GLN A 47 38.45 17.88 -10.48
C GLN A 47 39.06 17.75 -9.08
N TRP A 48 40.38 17.65 -8.99
CA TRP A 48 41.10 17.65 -7.72
C TRP A 48 41.31 19.10 -7.26
N MET A 49 40.92 19.41 -6.02
CA MET A 49 41.03 20.76 -5.45
C MET A 49 42.26 20.93 -4.54
N GLY A 50 43.03 19.86 -4.31
CA GLY A 50 44.19 19.84 -3.42
C GLY A 50 43.96 19.05 -2.13
N ASP A 51 42.74 19.10 -1.60
CA ASP A 51 42.30 18.48 -0.35
C ASP A 51 41.11 17.52 -0.55
N HIS A 52 40.25 17.80 -1.53
CA HIS A 52 39.11 16.97 -1.88
C HIS A 52 38.85 16.92 -3.39
N TRP A 53 38.00 15.97 -3.78
CA TRP A 53 37.46 15.89 -5.14
C TRP A 53 36.20 16.73 -5.26
N ARG A 54 36.16 17.60 -6.26
CA ARG A 54 34.96 18.30 -6.70
C ARG A 54 34.41 17.61 -7.95
N TYR A 55 33.10 17.41 -7.95
CA TYR A 55 32.38 16.81 -9.07
C TYR A 55 31.44 17.87 -9.63
N GLU A 56 31.56 18.14 -10.92
CA GLU A 56 30.73 19.13 -11.62
C GLU A 56 30.05 18.48 -12.81
N GLN A 57 28.87 18.98 -13.15
CA GLN A 57 28.16 18.54 -14.34
C GLN A 57 28.88 19.07 -15.58
N ASP A 58 29.25 18.18 -16.49
CA ASP A 58 29.85 18.53 -17.77
C ASP A 58 28.76 18.76 -18.81
N VAL A 59 28.40 20.04 -18.99
CA VAL A 59 27.39 20.46 -19.97
C VAL A 59 27.80 20.22 -21.42
N THR A 60 29.09 19.93 -21.68
CA THR A 60 29.60 19.64 -23.03
C THR A 60 29.38 18.18 -23.43
N GLN A 61 29.36 17.28 -22.44
CA GLN A 61 29.07 15.86 -22.62
C GLN A 61 27.59 15.58 -22.33
N LYS A 62 26.72 15.91 -23.28
CA LYS A 62 25.29 15.61 -23.19
C LYS A 62 24.92 14.38 -24.00
N THR A 63 24.08 13.53 -23.43
CA THR A 63 23.50 12.36 -24.11
C THR A 63 21.98 12.42 -23.99
N TRP A 64 21.27 12.20 -25.10
CA TRP A 64 19.82 12.10 -25.07
C TRP A 64 19.44 10.72 -24.54
N VAL A 65 18.71 10.69 -23.43
CA VAL A 65 18.10 9.46 -22.90
C VAL A 65 16.68 9.39 -23.44
N PRO A 66 16.34 8.39 -24.26
CA PRO A 66 14.99 8.26 -24.81
C PRO A 66 13.98 7.98 -23.68
N GLY A 67 12.75 8.46 -23.87
CA GLY A 67 11.66 8.16 -22.95
C GLY A 67 11.36 6.67 -22.90
N SER A 68 10.86 6.21 -21.76
CA SER A 68 10.57 4.81 -21.50
C SER A 68 9.17 4.64 -20.91
N GLN A 69 8.65 3.41 -21.01
CA GLN A 69 7.44 3.01 -20.31
C GLN A 69 7.84 2.44 -18.95
N VAL A 70 7.22 2.95 -17.89
CA VAL A 70 7.43 2.44 -16.54
C VAL A 70 6.12 1.95 -15.96
N GLU A 71 6.20 0.84 -15.25
CA GLU A 71 5.10 0.31 -14.46
C GLU A 71 4.98 1.10 -13.16
N TYR A 72 3.75 1.43 -12.77
CA TYR A 72 3.48 2.09 -11.51
C TYR A 72 2.23 1.52 -10.85
N VAL A 73 2.14 1.65 -9.53
CA VAL A 73 0.95 1.25 -8.77
C VAL A 73 -0.10 2.34 -8.89
N LYS A 74 -1.18 2.06 -9.61
CA LYS A 74 -2.34 2.96 -9.72
C LYS A 74 -3.20 2.91 -8.46
N GLN A 75 -3.32 1.72 -7.86
CA GLN A 75 -4.04 1.50 -6.61
C GLN A 75 -3.32 0.42 -5.80
N ALA A 76 -3.04 0.72 -4.53
CA ALA A 76 -2.47 -0.28 -3.61
C ALA A 76 -3.48 -1.41 -3.35
N GLY A 77 -2.97 -2.61 -3.12
CA GLY A 77 -3.81 -3.73 -2.67
C GLY A 77 -4.39 -3.45 -1.29
N TYR A 78 -5.56 -4.01 -1.01
CA TYR A 78 -6.27 -3.77 0.25
C TYR A 78 -7.12 -4.98 0.64
N TRP A 79 -7.47 -5.06 1.92
CA TRP A 79 -8.41 -6.06 2.43
C TRP A 79 -9.84 -5.55 2.30
N LYS A 80 -10.70 -6.31 1.61
CA LYS A 80 -12.13 -6.02 1.46
C LYS A 80 -12.93 -6.94 2.38
N LEU A 81 -13.91 -6.39 3.09
CA LEU A 81 -14.90 -7.17 3.83
C LEU A 81 -15.95 -7.72 2.86
N VAL A 82 -16.31 -8.98 3.04
CA VAL A 82 -17.42 -9.61 2.33
C VAL A 82 -18.66 -9.49 3.18
N GLU A 83 -19.74 -8.94 2.60
CA GLU A 83 -21.07 -8.88 3.20
C GLU A 83 -21.86 -10.17 2.91
#